data_AF-A0A544TBD9-F1
#
_entry.id   AF-A0A544TBD9-F1
#
_cell.length_a   1.000
_cell.length_b   1.000
_cell.length_c   1.000
_cell.angle_alpha   90.00
_cell.angle_beta   90.00
_cell.angle_gamma   90.00
#
_symmetry.space_group_name_H-M   'P 1'
#
loop_
_entity.id
_entity.type
_entity.pdbx_description
1 polymer ?
#
loop_
_entity_poly.entity_id
_entity_poly.type
_entity_poly.pdbx_seq_one_letter_code
_entity_poly.pdbx_strand_id
1 'polypeptide(L)' 'MNKKWTIEQIRDYVSKNSESELLSKEYTGFSQKLQFKCSCGNEFEKTFTKFKGSNQKKCSNCQEARPSR' A
#
# COMPACT_ATOMS: atom_id res chain seq x y z
N MET A 1 -0.93 3.94 23.37
CA MET A 1 0.16 4.54 22.57
C MET A 1 -0.23 4.50 21.09
N ASN A 2 -0.56 5.64 20.48
CA ASN A 2 -0.84 5.70 19.04
C ASN A 2 0.48 5.60 18.29
N LYS A 3 0.82 4.40 17.78
CA LYS A 3 1.95 4.22 16.86
C LYS A 3 1.66 5.01 15.58
N LYS A 4 2.23 6.22 15.50
CA LYS A 4 2.29 7.01 14.26
C LYS A 4 3.25 6.29 13.32
N TRP A 5 2.78 6.01 12.11
CA TRP A 5 3.62 5.50 11.03
C TRP A 5 4.24 6.68 10.30
N THR A 6 5.54 6.60 10.02
CA THR A 6 6.22 7.56 9.13
C THR A 6 6.25 7.04 7.70
N ILE A 7 6.41 7.93 6.72
CA ILE A 7 6.52 7.55 5.31
C ILE A 7 7.66 6.54 5.08
N GLU A 8 8.77 6.69 5.80
CA GLU A 8 9.92 5.78 5.72
C GLU A 8 9.58 4.38 6.23
N GLN A 9 8.87 4.28 7.37
CA GLN A 9 8.40 3.00 7.89
C GLN A 9 7.42 2.33 6.94
N ILE A 10 6.55 3.11 6.30
CA ILE A 10 5.61 2.60 5.29
C ILE A 10 6.40 2.05 4.10
N ARG A 11 7.40 2.79 3.62
CA ARG A 11 8.24 2.38 2.48
C ARG A 11 8.97 1.07 2.76
N ASP A 12 9.60 0.97 3.94
CA ASP A 12 10.28 -0.25 4.39
C ASP A 12 9.29 -1.42 4.52
N TYR A 13 8.12 -1.17 5.13
CA TYR A 13 7.09 -2.19 5.28
C TYR A 13 6.61 -2.71 3.92
N VAL A 14 6.34 -1.81 2.98
CA VAL A 14 5.86 -2.13 1.64
C VAL A 14 6.88 -2.96 0.88
N SER A 15 8.16 -2.57 0.92
CA SER A 15 9.24 -3.33 0.26
C SER A 15 9.51 -4.70 0.90
N LYS A 16 9.37 -4.84 2.23
CA LYS A 16 9.58 -6.12 2.94
C LYS A 16 8.38 -7.07 2.86
N ASN A 17 7.16 -6.54 2.81
CA ASN A 17 5.93 -7.34 2.89
C ASN A 17 5.27 -7.53 1.52
N SER A 18 5.77 -6.88 0.47
CA SER A 18 5.15 -6.87 -0.85
C SER A 18 6.19 -6.60 -1.92
N GLU A 19 5.87 -6.99 -3.15
CA GLU A 19 6.65 -6.68 -4.34
C GLU A 19 6.28 -5.30 -4.92
N SER A 20 5.70 -4.43 -4.08
CA SER A 20 5.31 -3.08 -4.49
C SER A 20 6.30 -2.06 -3.91
N GLU A 21 6.37 -0.89 -4.52
CA GLU A 21 7.21 0.23 -4.12
C GLU A 21 6.31 1.43 -3.79
N LEU A 22 6.66 2.17 -2.73
CA LEU A 22 5.97 3.40 -2.37
C LEU A 22 6.51 4.57 -3.19
N LEU A 23 5.64 5.25 -3.94
CA LEU A 23 5.96 6.43 -4.73
C LEU A 23 5.69 7.74 -3.98
N SER A 24 4.79 7.73 -2.99
CA SER A 24 4.50 8.90 -2.18
C SER A 24 5.69 9.33 -1.33
N LYS A 25 5.94 10.64 -1.30
CA LYS A 25 7.00 11.26 -0.51
C LYS A 25 6.54 11.77 0.85
N GLU A 26 5.24 12.01 0.99
CA GLU A 26 4.64 12.57 2.21
C GLU A 26 3.51 11.68 2.71
N TYR A 27 3.44 11.53 4.04
CA TYR A 27 2.37 10.82 4.72
C TYR A 27 1.81 11.69 5.84
N THR A 28 0.59 12.18 5.66
CA THR A 28 -0.10 13.08 6.59
C THR A 28 -1.09 12.33 7.48
N GLY A 29 -1.60 11.17 7.07
CA GLY A 29 -2.52 10.40 7.90
C GLY A 29 -3.11 9.14 7.27
N PHE A 30 -3.88 8.41 8.08
CA PHE A 30 -4.43 7.09 7.72
C PHE A 30 -5.49 7.11 6.62
N SER A 31 -6.18 8.24 6.42
CA SER A 31 -7.11 8.43 5.30
C SER A 31 -6.43 8.93 4.03
N GLN A 32 -5.15 9.33 4.10
CA GLN A 32 -4.44 9.74 2.90
C GLN A 32 -4.18 8.54 2.01
N LYS A 33 -4.48 8.71 0.72
CA LYS A 33 -4.11 7.75 -0.30
C LYS A 33 -2.65 7.95 -0.67
N LEU A 34 -1.89 6.87 -0.62
CA LEU A 34 -0.51 6.80 -1.05
C LEU A 34 -0.44 6.13 -2.41
N GLN A 35 0.45 6.62 -3.27
CA GLN A 35 0.76 5.99 -4.54
C GLN A 35 1.76 4.87 -4.33
N PHE A 36 1.45 3.73 -4.92
CA PHE A 36 2.28 2.55 -4.94
C PHE A 36 2.48 2.10 -6.38
N LYS A 37 3.64 1.50 -6.65
CA LYS A 37 3.96 0.85 -7.91
C LYS A 37 4.12 -0.63 -7.67
N CYS A 38 3.36 -1.47 -8.35
CA CYS A 38 3.50 -2.91 -8.24
C CYS A 38 4.68 -3.41 -9.10
N SER A 39 5.26 -4.56 -8.77
CA SER A 39 6.30 -5.22 -9.57
C SER A 39 5.91 -5.48 -11.02
N CYS A 40 4.62 -5.60 -11.33
CA CYS A 40 4.12 -5.69 -12.71
C CYS A 40 4.22 -4.39 -13.51
N GLY A 41 4.66 -3.28 -12.89
CA GLY A 41 4.75 -1.96 -13.51
C GLY A 41 3.49 -1.11 -13.34
N ASN A 42 2.38 -1.67 -12.88
CA ASN A 42 1.14 -0.92 -12.65
C ASN A 42 1.22 -0.05 -11.39
N GLU A 43 0.80 1.21 -11.53
CA GLU A 43 0.68 2.17 -10.43
C GLU A 43 -0.75 2.15 -9.88
N PHE A 44 -0.88 2.26 -8.56
CA PHE A 44 -2.17 2.28 -7.88
C PHE A 44 -2.12 3.13 -6.61
N GLU A 45 -3.25 3.75 -6.29
CA GLU A 45 -3.41 4.56 -5.08
C GLU A 45 -4.18 3.79 -3.99
N LYS A 46 -3.69 3.84 -2.75
CA LYS A 46 -4.34 3.17 -1.63
C LYS A 46 -4.01 3.81 -0.30
N THR A 47 -4.89 3.67 0.69
CA THR A 47 -4.54 4.05 2.05
C THR A 47 -3.63 2.99 2.68
N PHE A 48 -2.68 3.43 3.51
CA PHE A 48 -1.78 2.50 4.21
C PHE A 48 -2.56 1.50 5.11
N THR A 49 -3.66 1.96 5.72
CA THR A 49 -4.54 1.10 6.52
C THR A 49 -5.15 -0.04 5.70
N LYS A 50 -5.60 0.23 4.47
CA LYS A 50 -6.09 -0.82 3.55
C LYS A 50 -4.95 -1.72 3.07
N PHE A 51 -3.79 -1.15 2.76
CA PHE A 51 -2.62 -1.92 2.34
C PHE A 51 -2.14 -2.90 3.41
N LYS A 52 -2.09 -2.47 4.66
CA LYS A 52 -1.66 -3.28 5.80
C LYS A 52 -2.74 -4.23 6.29
N GLY A 53 -3.97 -3.74 6.42
CA GLY A 53 -5.07 -4.44 7.10
C GLY A 53 -5.93 -5.31 6.19
N SER A 54 -5.99 -5.02 4.90
CA SER A 54 -6.62 -5.91 3.91
C SER A 54 -5.53 -6.73 3.22
N ASN A 55 -5.84 -7.96 2.81
CA ASN A 55 -4.93 -8.81 2.01
C ASN A 55 -4.69 -8.27 0.58
N GLN A 56 -4.86 -6.96 0.41
CA GLN A 56 -4.92 -6.19 -0.82
C GLN A 56 -3.61 -5.43 -1.01
N LYS A 57 -2.49 -6.16 -0.96
CA LYS A 57 -1.11 -5.67 -1.02
C LYS A 57 -0.59 -5.48 -2.45
N LYS A 58 -1.39 -5.87 -3.45
CA LYS A 58 -1.05 -5.87 -4.87
C LYS A 58 -2.00 -4.94 -5.64
N CYS A 59 -1.60 -4.54 -6.85
CA CYS A 59 -2.45 -3.75 -7.76
C CYS A 59 -3.68 -4.56 -8.18
N SER A 60 -4.73 -3.91 -8.68
CA SER A 60 -5.98 -4.57 -9.11
C SER A 60 -5.80 -5.65 -10.18
N ASN A 61 -4.69 -5.62 -10.92
CA ASN A 61 -4.36 -6.60 -11.94
C ASN A 61 -3.75 -7.88 -11.30
N CYS A 62 -2.79 -7.72 -10.39
CA CYS A 62 -2.16 -8.83 -9.67
C CYS A 62 -2.98 -9.30 -8.46
N GLN A 63 -3.92 -8.50 -7.99
CA GLN A 63 -4.84 -8.84 -6.94
C GLN A 63 -6.02 -9.54 -7.57
N GLU A 64 -6.07 -10.86 -7.44
CA GLU A 64 -7.18 -11.68 -7.92
C GLU A 64 -8.50 -11.06 -7.47
N ALA A 65 -9.41 -10.86 -8.42
CA ALA A 65 -10.72 -10.30 -8.15
C ALA A 65 -11.36 -11.15 -7.05
N ARG A 66 -11.64 -10.55 -5.90
CA ARG A 66 -12.41 -11.24 -4.87
C ARG A 66 -13.73 -11.63 -5.52
N PRO A 67 -14.09 -12.92 -5.57
CA PRO A 67 -15.36 -13.32 -6.13
C PRO A 67 -16.45 -12.61 -5.32
N SER A 68 -17.29 -11.86 -6.01
CA SER A 68 -18.53 -11.35 -5.44
C SER A 68 -19.34 -12.57 -5.03
N ARG A 69 -19.41 -12.84 -3.72
CA ARG A 69 -20.28 -13.88 -3.16
C ARG A 69 -21.51 -13.23 -2.55
#